data_AF-A0A925IBE6-F1
#
_entry.id   AF-A0A925IBE6-F1
#
_cell.length_a   1.000
_cell.length_b   1.000
_cell.length_c   1.000
_cell.angle_alpha   90.00
_cell.angle_beta   90.00
_cell.angle_gamma   90.00
#
_symmetry.space_group_name_H-M   'P 1'
#
loop_
_entity.id
_entity.type
_entity.pdbx_description
1 polymer ?
#
loop_
_entity_poly.entity_id
_entity_poly.type
_entity_poly.pdbx_seq_one_letter_code
_entity_poly.pdbx_strand_id
1 'polypeptide(L)'
;MKSTIKTILIFLSLVLIGQAQTMNKGKILNQGDKLYSANNSFFLSINADGNLIITETNGNSWVALELKKAPGSNNLYPLKKGENYYLILQTDGHLCIRTANMFKWGDSQFGDRVVLENDGRLVHYNGSKVLWSTPLPTSKFVIEMLGRRGTLEFPGLISAQPSTASIKLYGLKATDMKVYAVTNGTWSNNVFSAQLMQGENPAVAAVLPGLNANQNKLKIKFTTGTYKIVGVITPSLNYTQWLGGGAYSLVLGYNWGEKNLFPENPSQEVFSTIIRTQEASNNNGAWNYSWYATPQITNTTTYKELSLLWDGLNNEFALYALTNNPARNSQVAGNKIAAYNYNEITTQLSAFLPNASYFDFKVELTALLISETMKRYPSQLFVIKSTGHGFPFGIMNDILSDTVDIKRCLTWVKDQRGKSIDLLDFSTNCNSGSLFNIQALAPYTDYLLASDLTRYPTNTDDYSTYFSDKTKTVSEIGGNMMVKELEYARNCPVCSTFRLQITLFDCKQFSTILQNIGGTNALAVCKKKLATTPTLYYTDDNKLQSDFKTSIPVLFPAYTLFQQHWASFAIRQVNNRTILDWRTDLSQGMILDRQN
;
A
#
# COMPACT_ATOMS: atom_id res chain seq x y z
N MET A 1 -10.88 -68.44 8.81
CA MET A 1 -9.46 -68.54 8.40
C MET A 1 -9.06 -67.64 7.23
N LYS A 2 -9.92 -67.32 6.24
CA LYS A 2 -9.55 -66.44 5.11
C LYS A 2 -9.57 -64.92 5.40
N SER A 3 -10.16 -64.43 6.50
CA SER A 3 -10.15 -63.00 6.85
C SER A 3 -8.95 -62.60 7.72
N THR A 4 -8.39 -63.52 8.52
CA THR A 4 -7.24 -63.25 9.40
C THR A 4 -5.93 -63.06 8.61
N ILE A 5 -5.79 -63.70 7.45
CA ILE A 5 -4.62 -63.55 6.58
C ILE A 5 -4.61 -62.18 5.87
N LYS A 6 -5.78 -61.57 5.61
CA LYS A 6 -5.87 -60.23 5.01
C LYS A 6 -5.48 -59.11 5.97
N THR A 7 -5.75 -59.27 7.27
CA THR A 7 -5.34 -58.31 8.30
C THR A 7 -3.84 -58.38 8.60
N ILE A 8 -3.23 -59.58 8.52
CA ILE A 8 -1.78 -59.74 8.71
C ILE A 8 -1.00 -59.23 7.50
N LEU A 9 -1.53 -59.33 6.27
CA LEU A 9 -0.89 -58.74 5.08
C LEU A 9 -0.98 -57.21 5.02
N ILE A 10 -2.00 -56.58 5.62
CA ILE A 10 -2.09 -55.11 5.70
C ILE A 10 -1.19 -54.57 6.82
N PHE A 11 -0.98 -55.33 7.90
CA PHE A 11 -0.01 -54.97 8.95
C PHE A 11 1.45 -55.24 8.58
N LEU A 12 1.75 -56.20 7.70
CA LEU A 12 3.11 -56.39 7.17
C LEU A 12 3.49 -55.45 6.02
N SER A 13 2.55 -54.68 5.46
CA SER A 13 2.85 -53.59 4.51
C SER A 13 3.09 -52.23 5.17
N LEU A 14 2.91 -52.12 6.50
CA LEU A 14 3.69 -51.18 7.32
C LEU A 14 5.05 -51.80 7.64
N VAL A 15 5.77 -52.23 6.60
CA VAL A 15 7.23 -52.18 6.68
C VAL A 15 7.53 -50.72 7.00
N LEU A 16 8.18 -50.47 8.13
CA LEU A 16 8.95 -49.26 8.31
C LEU A 16 9.82 -49.13 7.05
N ILE A 17 9.35 -48.41 6.04
CA ILE A 17 10.24 -47.76 5.09
C ILE A 17 11.00 -46.83 6.01
N GLY A 18 12.15 -47.31 6.50
CA GLY A 18 13.12 -46.48 7.18
C GLY A 18 13.41 -45.36 6.21
N GLN A 19 12.73 -44.23 6.38
CA GLN A 19 12.95 -43.08 5.54
C GLN A 19 14.42 -42.74 5.74
N ALA A 20 15.16 -42.65 4.64
CA ALA A 20 16.58 -42.37 4.73
C ALA A 20 16.72 -41.07 5.51
N GLN A 21 17.43 -41.14 6.65
CA GLN A 21 17.83 -39.99 7.45
C GLN A 21 19.24 -39.51 7.09
N THR A 22 19.98 -40.36 6.38
CA THR A 22 21.39 -40.17 6.05
C THR A 22 21.69 -40.80 4.69
N MET A 23 22.39 -40.07 3.82
CA MET A 23 22.99 -40.60 2.61
C MET A 23 24.44 -40.97 2.90
N ASN A 24 24.74 -42.27 2.89
CA ASN A 24 26.12 -42.75 2.94
C ASN A 24 26.73 -42.80 1.52
N LYS A 25 28.05 -42.98 1.43
CA LYS A 25 28.75 -43.19 0.15
C LYS A 25 28.03 -44.19 -0.76
N GLY A 26 27.93 -43.85 -2.04
CA GLY A 26 27.22 -44.58 -3.08
C GLY A 26 25.69 -44.39 -3.08
N LYS A 27 25.10 -43.68 -2.11
CA LYS A 27 23.65 -43.43 -2.09
C LYS A 27 23.26 -42.32 -3.05
N ILE A 28 22.16 -42.56 -3.76
CA ILE A 28 21.54 -41.67 -4.73
C ILE A 28 20.17 -41.26 -4.18
N LEU A 29 19.85 -39.97 -4.32
CA LEU A 29 18.54 -39.39 -4.12
C LEU A 29 18.06 -38.91 -5.49
N ASN A 30 17.12 -39.62 -6.10
CA ASN A 30 16.58 -39.27 -7.41
C ASN A 30 15.54 -38.14 -7.28
N GLN A 31 15.21 -37.52 -8.41
CA GLN A 31 14.05 -36.64 -8.48
C GLN A 31 12.77 -37.39 -8.05
N GLY A 32 12.04 -36.84 -7.09
CA GLY A 32 10.88 -37.47 -6.47
C GLY A 32 11.18 -38.21 -5.16
N ASP A 33 12.43 -38.62 -4.93
CA ASP A 33 12.86 -39.19 -3.65
C ASP A 33 12.95 -38.09 -2.57
N LYS A 34 12.89 -38.51 -1.30
CA LYS A 34 12.99 -37.62 -0.15
C LYS A 34 13.98 -38.16 0.88
N LEU A 35 14.85 -37.27 1.38
CA LEU A 35 15.72 -37.51 2.55
C LEU A 35 15.14 -36.73 3.72
N TYR A 36 14.78 -37.39 4.82
CA TYR A 36 14.09 -36.76 5.94
C TYR A 36 15.03 -36.43 7.09
N SER A 37 14.73 -35.37 7.84
CA SER A 37 15.42 -35.12 9.11
C SER A 37 15.03 -36.15 10.16
N ALA A 38 15.87 -36.37 11.16
CA ALA A 38 15.62 -37.38 12.20
C ALA A 38 14.31 -37.14 12.98
N ASN A 39 13.92 -35.88 13.16
CA ASN A 39 12.67 -35.46 13.79
C ASN A 39 11.48 -35.34 12.82
N ASN A 40 11.63 -35.73 11.55
CA ASN A 40 10.60 -35.58 10.50
C ASN A 40 10.04 -34.16 10.36
N SER A 41 10.79 -33.13 10.76
CA SER A 41 10.37 -31.74 10.59
C SER A 41 10.73 -31.21 9.21
N PHE A 42 11.70 -31.83 8.52
CA PHE A 42 12.17 -31.43 7.20
C PHE A 42 12.33 -32.63 6.28
N PHE A 43 12.22 -32.38 4.98
CA PHE A 43 12.73 -33.29 3.96
C PHE A 43 13.43 -32.52 2.83
N LEU A 44 14.46 -33.13 2.27
CA LEU A 44 15.18 -32.68 1.09
C LEU A 44 14.62 -33.40 -0.14
N SER A 45 14.43 -32.68 -1.24
CA SER A 45 14.04 -33.20 -2.54
C SER A 45 14.72 -32.44 -3.67
N ILE A 46 14.68 -32.99 -4.88
CA ILE A 46 15.18 -32.34 -6.11
C ILE A 46 13.96 -31.95 -6.96
N ASN A 47 13.90 -30.68 -7.39
CA ASN A 47 12.83 -30.22 -8.27
C ASN A 47 13.15 -30.46 -9.76
N ALA A 48 12.18 -30.21 -10.65
CA ALA A 48 12.33 -30.43 -12.10
C ALA A 48 13.36 -29.50 -12.81
N ASP A 49 13.83 -28.47 -12.10
CA ASP A 49 14.87 -27.56 -12.56
C ASP A 49 16.27 -27.96 -12.02
N GLY A 50 16.35 -29.05 -11.25
CA GLY A 50 17.58 -29.59 -10.67
C GLY A 50 17.99 -28.98 -9.34
N ASN A 51 17.24 -28.02 -8.80
CA ASN A 51 17.55 -27.39 -7.52
C ASN A 51 17.26 -28.34 -6.35
N LEU A 52 18.09 -28.26 -5.31
CA LEU A 52 17.81 -28.91 -4.03
C LEU A 52 16.85 -28.04 -3.23
N ILE A 53 15.72 -28.62 -2.85
CA ILE A 53 14.67 -27.99 -2.06
C ILE A 53 14.61 -28.68 -0.71
N ILE A 54 14.73 -27.92 0.38
CA ILE A 54 14.37 -28.40 1.70
C ILE A 54 12.98 -27.85 2.02
N THR A 55 12.12 -28.74 2.51
CA THR A 55 10.72 -28.46 2.82
C THR A 55 10.43 -28.86 4.25
N GLU A 56 9.89 -27.93 5.03
CA GLU A 56 9.23 -28.22 6.30
C GLU A 56 8.01 -29.12 6.06
N THR A 57 7.73 -30.04 6.98
CA THR A 57 6.54 -30.88 6.88
C THR A 57 5.21 -30.13 6.98
N ASN A 58 5.23 -28.85 7.41
CA ASN A 58 4.08 -27.94 7.34
C ASN A 58 3.87 -27.27 5.96
N GLY A 59 4.76 -27.51 4.99
CA GLY A 59 4.67 -27.03 3.61
C GLY A 59 5.62 -25.89 3.22
N ASN A 60 6.29 -25.21 4.17
CA ASN A 60 7.25 -24.16 3.84
C ASN A 60 8.47 -24.77 3.13
N SER A 61 8.91 -24.20 2.01
CA SER A 61 10.05 -24.73 1.24
C SER A 61 11.04 -23.63 0.89
N TRP A 62 12.33 -23.94 0.88
CA TRP A 62 13.38 -23.05 0.37
C TRP A 62 14.40 -23.81 -0.47
N VAL A 63 15.05 -23.07 -1.37
CA VAL A 63 16.14 -23.60 -2.19
C VAL A 63 17.39 -23.71 -1.31
N ALA A 64 17.77 -24.93 -0.98
CA ALA A 64 18.97 -25.22 -0.19
C ALA A 64 20.25 -25.08 -1.02
N LEU A 65 20.14 -25.34 -2.32
CA LEU A 65 21.19 -25.08 -3.29
C LEU A 65 20.54 -24.72 -4.63
N GLU A 66 20.79 -23.49 -5.08
CA GLU A 66 20.39 -23.04 -6.41
C GLU A 66 21.51 -23.35 -7.39
N LEU A 67 21.23 -24.16 -8.40
CA LEU A 67 22.22 -24.53 -9.41
C LEU A 67 22.49 -23.41 -10.44
N LYS A 68 21.77 -22.29 -10.38
CA LYS A 68 21.86 -21.23 -11.41
C LYS A 68 23.13 -20.37 -11.35
N LYS A 69 23.91 -20.42 -10.26
CA LYS A 69 25.17 -19.67 -10.15
C LYS A 69 25.91 -20.05 -8.86
N ALA A 70 26.54 -21.22 -8.81
CA ALA A 70 27.48 -21.46 -7.71
C ALA A 70 28.63 -20.43 -7.84
N PRO A 71 28.93 -19.61 -6.82
CA PRO A 71 30.04 -18.66 -6.89
C PRO A 71 31.35 -19.43 -7.09
N GLY A 72 32.03 -19.17 -8.22
CA GLY A 72 33.38 -19.69 -8.49
C GLY A 72 33.49 -20.92 -9.41
N SER A 73 32.40 -21.48 -9.94
CA SER A 73 32.49 -22.57 -10.92
C SER A 73 32.35 -22.08 -12.37
N ASN A 74 33.46 -22.03 -13.10
CA ASN A 74 33.50 -21.63 -14.52
C ASN A 74 32.95 -22.69 -15.50
N ASN A 75 32.50 -23.85 -15.00
CA ASN A 75 32.07 -25.00 -15.81
C ASN A 75 30.70 -25.56 -15.40
N LEU A 76 29.68 -24.70 -15.25
CA LEU A 76 28.30 -25.19 -15.12
C LEU A 76 27.68 -25.33 -16.51
N TYR A 77 27.40 -26.57 -16.92
CA TYR A 77 26.52 -26.84 -18.04
C TYR A 77 25.14 -26.26 -17.75
N PRO A 78 24.49 -25.57 -18.71
CA PRO A 78 23.19 -24.97 -18.48
C PRO A 78 22.19 -26.03 -18.04
N LEU A 79 21.43 -25.71 -16.98
CA LEU A 79 20.32 -26.53 -16.52
C LEU A 79 19.24 -26.52 -17.61
N LYS A 80 18.76 -27.71 -17.97
CA LYS A 80 17.59 -27.86 -18.83
C LYS A 80 16.44 -28.36 -17.98
N LYS A 81 15.33 -27.63 -18.04
CA LYS A 81 14.08 -28.04 -17.42
C LYS A 81 13.64 -29.39 -17.98
N GLY A 82 13.30 -30.34 -17.11
CA GLY A 82 12.87 -31.69 -17.52
C GLY A 82 13.99 -32.71 -17.72
N GLU A 83 15.25 -32.38 -17.43
CA GLU A 83 16.28 -33.41 -17.23
C GLU A 83 16.04 -34.17 -15.92
N ASN A 84 16.41 -35.45 -15.88
CA ASN A 84 16.35 -36.25 -14.65
C ASN A 84 17.60 -35.98 -13.80
N TYR A 85 17.45 -35.08 -12.82
CA TYR A 85 18.51 -34.76 -11.87
C TYR A 85 18.50 -35.74 -10.69
N TYR A 86 19.68 -36.04 -10.16
CA TYR A 86 19.85 -36.79 -8.92
C TYR A 86 21.03 -36.28 -8.11
N LEU A 87 20.92 -36.37 -6.79
CA LEU A 87 21.98 -36.07 -5.83
C LEU A 87 22.65 -37.40 -5.46
N ILE A 88 23.97 -37.44 -5.43
CA ILE A 88 24.73 -38.63 -5.07
C ILE A 88 25.88 -38.24 -4.14
N LEU A 89 26.02 -38.97 -3.03
CA LEU A 89 27.31 -38.99 -2.33
C LEU A 89 28.14 -40.08 -2.99
N GLN A 90 29.10 -39.69 -3.83
CA GLN A 90 29.91 -40.63 -4.61
C GLN A 90 30.79 -41.50 -3.69
N THR A 91 31.31 -42.62 -4.23
CA THR A 91 32.11 -43.57 -3.45
C THR A 91 33.46 -43.01 -3.00
N ASP A 92 34.00 -42.05 -3.75
CA ASP A 92 35.17 -41.26 -3.36
C ASP A 92 34.88 -40.28 -2.20
N GLY A 93 33.60 -39.97 -1.96
CA GLY A 93 33.15 -39.07 -0.90
C GLY A 93 32.76 -37.68 -1.39
N HIS A 94 32.72 -37.41 -2.68
CA HIS A 94 32.19 -36.13 -3.20
C HIS A 94 30.66 -36.11 -3.21
N LEU A 95 30.04 -35.05 -2.71
CA LEU A 95 28.61 -34.82 -2.85
C LEU A 95 28.35 -34.11 -4.17
N CYS A 96 27.61 -34.74 -5.09
CA CYS A 96 27.39 -34.23 -6.44
C CYS A 96 25.92 -34.23 -6.85
N ILE A 97 25.54 -33.23 -7.65
CA ILE A 97 24.32 -33.27 -8.46
C ILE A 97 24.70 -33.64 -9.89
N ARG A 98 24.00 -34.63 -10.43
CA ARG A 98 24.25 -35.19 -11.75
C ARG A 98 22.94 -35.40 -12.50
N THR A 99 23.10 -35.63 -13.78
CA THR A 99 22.11 -36.27 -14.66
C THR A 99 22.71 -37.58 -15.15
N ALA A 100 21.94 -38.42 -15.85
CA ALA A 100 22.41 -39.73 -16.34
C ALA A 100 23.80 -39.67 -17.02
N ASN A 101 24.09 -38.59 -17.75
CA ASN A 101 25.30 -38.50 -18.57
C ASN A 101 26.26 -37.36 -18.19
N MET A 102 25.90 -36.50 -17.23
CA MET A 102 26.68 -35.28 -16.96
C MET A 102 26.73 -34.91 -15.49
N PHE A 103 27.92 -34.50 -15.05
CA PHE A 103 28.13 -33.76 -13.82
C PHE A 103 27.53 -32.36 -13.95
N LYS A 104 26.81 -31.90 -12.93
CA LYS A 104 26.21 -30.55 -12.89
C LYS A 104 26.83 -29.70 -11.79
N TRP A 105 27.01 -30.26 -10.60
CA TRP A 105 27.60 -29.58 -9.45
C TRP A 105 28.20 -30.61 -8.50
N GLY A 106 29.18 -30.20 -7.71
CA GLY A 106 29.66 -30.97 -6.58
C GLY A 106 30.33 -30.09 -5.56
N ASP A 107 30.36 -30.55 -4.32
CA ASP A 107 31.16 -29.89 -3.29
C ASP A 107 32.63 -30.26 -3.43
N SER A 108 33.51 -29.38 -2.96
CA SER A 108 34.96 -29.56 -3.05
C SER A 108 35.51 -30.41 -1.90
N GLN A 109 34.68 -31.25 -1.28
CA GLN A 109 34.96 -31.93 -0.02
C GLN A 109 34.77 -33.45 -0.15
N PHE A 110 35.48 -34.22 0.66
CA PHE A 110 35.44 -35.69 0.67
C PHE A 110 34.97 -36.21 2.01
N GLY A 111 33.70 -36.59 2.10
CA GLY A 111 33.09 -37.08 3.33
C GLY A 111 32.54 -38.49 3.24
N ASP A 112 32.02 -38.98 4.36
CA ASP A 112 31.49 -40.34 4.51
C ASP A 112 29.95 -40.39 4.54
N ARG A 113 29.30 -39.28 4.95
CA ARG A 113 27.84 -39.18 4.98
C ARG A 113 27.31 -37.78 4.80
N VAL A 114 26.10 -37.69 4.29
CA VAL A 114 25.30 -36.47 4.21
C VAL A 114 24.02 -36.66 5.03
N VAL A 115 23.71 -35.70 5.90
CA VAL A 115 22.58 -35.76 6.84
C VAL A 115 21.71 -34.53 6.64
N LEU A 116 20.39 -34.70 6.62
CA LEU A 116 19.47 -33.59 6.82
C LEU A 116 19.24 -33.43 8.32
N GLU A 117 19.81 -32.37 8.90
CA GLU A 117 19.75 -32.12 10.33
C GLU A 117 18.36 -31.63 10.76
N ASN A 118 18.08 -31.74 12.07
CA ASN A 118 16.82 -31.31 12.68
C ASN A 118 16.61 -29.79 12.69
N ASP A 119 17.61 -29.02 12.26
CA ASP A 119 17.53 -27.57 12.06
C ASP A 119 17.31 -27.18 10.58
N GLY A 120 17.13 -28.18 9.71
CA GLY A 120 16.88 -28.00 8.28
C GLY A 120 18.13 -27.69 7.45
N ARG A 121 19.34 -27.91 7.98
CA ARG A 121 20.57 -27.90 7.17
C ARG A 121 20.86 -29.26 6.56
N LEU A 122 21.32 -29.27 5.32
CA LEU A 122 21.99 -30.42 4.73
C LEU A 122 23.48 -30.33 5.05
N VAL A 123 24.02 -31.34 5.74
CA VAL A 123 25.40 -31.32 6.25
C VAL A 123 26.17 -32.52 5.72
N HIS A 124 27.36 -32.26 5.17
CA HIS A 124 28.31 -33.26 4.71
C HIS A 124 29.39 -33.45 5.78
N TYR A 125 29.54 -34.68 6.26
CA TYR A 125 30.44 -35.05 7.34
C TYR A 125 31.58 -35.94 6.85
N ASN A 126 32.67 -35.93 7.62
CA ASN A 126 33.66 -37.01 7.68
C ASN A 126 33.87 -37.36 9.16
N GLY A 127 33.29 -38.48 9.60
CA GLY A 127 33.18 -38.81 11.01
C GLY A 127 32.32 -37.80 11.77
N SER A 128 32.90 -37.07 12.72
CA SER A 128 32.23 -35.99 13.47
C SER A 128 32.52 -34.60 12.90
N LYS A 129 33.43 -34.48 11.92
CA LYS A 129 33.82 -33.19 11.34
C LYS A 129 32.82 -32.77 10.26
N VAL A 130 32.28 -31.55 10.41
CA VAL A 130 31.51 -30.89 9.35
C VAL A 130 32.48 -30.42 8.25
N LEU A 131 32.29 -30.90 7.04
CA LEU A 131 33.09 -30.48 5.87
C LEU A 131 32.41 -29.33 5.11
N TRP A 132 31.10 -29.43 4.98
CA TRP A 132 30.26 -28.48 4.28
C TRP A 132 28.84 -28.54 4.83
N SER A 133 28.13 -27.42 4.83
CA SER A 133 26.71 -27.38 5.13
C SER A 133 26.02 -26.31 4.31
N THR A 134 24.76 -26.53 3.96
CA THR A 134 23.91 -25.44 3.47
C THR A 134 23.74 -24.38 4.57
N PRO A 135 23.46 -23.10 4.21
CA PRO A 135 23.02 -22.11 5.19
C PRO A 135 21.82 -22.61 5.99
N LEU A 136 21.66 -22.07 7.21
CA LEU A 136 20.44 -22.29 7.98
C LEU A 136 19.23 -21.85 7.16
N PRO A 137 18.09 -22.55 7.29
CA PRO A 137 16.83 -22.07 6.75
C PRO A 137 16.50 -20.71 7.35
N THR A 138 16.46 -19.68 6.52
CA THR A 138 15.92 -18.39 6.94
C THR A 138 14.43 -18.35 6.66
N SER A 139 13.61 -18.03 7.65
CA SER A 139 12.22 -17.66 7.34
C SER A 139 12.20 -16.25 6.77
N LYS A 140 11.95 -16.16 5.46
CA LYS A 140 11.80 -14.90 4.74
C LYS A 140 10.34 -14.68 4.40
N PHE A 141 9.76 -13.63 4.96
CA PHE A 141 8.40 -13.22 4.68
C PHE A 141 8.43 -11.97 3.81
N VAL A 142 7.60 -11.94 2.78
CA VAL A 142 7.32 -10.68 2.08
C VAL A 142 6.45 -9.84 3.00
N ILE A 143 6.86 -8.59 3.22
CA ILE A 143 6.11 -7.64 4.02
C ILE A 143 5.75 -6.40 3.19
N GLU A 144 4.59 -5.79 3.44
CA GLU A 144 4.15 -4.54 2.83
C GLU A 144 3.90 -3.51 3.92
N MET A 145 4.90 -2.75 4.35
CA MET A 145 4.73 -1.74 5.40
C MET A 145 4.36 -0.40 4.83
N LEU A 146 3.13 0.04 5.16
CA LEU A 146 2.57 1.35 4.82
C LEU A 146 2.46 1.62 3.31
N GLY A 147 2.78 0.69 2.41
CA GLY A 147 2.90 0.92 0.96
C GLY A 147 4.28 0.55 0.40
N ARG A 148 5.30 0.43 1.27
CA ARG A 148 6.63 -0.06 0.94
C ARG A 148 6.60 -1.57 0.99
N ARG A 149 7.03 -2.19 -0.10
CA ARG A 149 7.27 -3.63 -0.10
C ARG A 149 8.57 -3.92 0.59
N GLY A 150 8.73 -5.12 1.09
CA GLY A 150 9.87 -5.45 1.89
C GLY A 150 9.99 -6.92 2.17
N THR A 151 11.01 -7.24 2.94
CA THR A 151 11.26 -8.58 3.41
C THR A 151 11.55 -8.53 4.89
N LEU A 152 10.82 -9.33 5.66
CA LEU A 152 11.13 -9.66 7.04
C LEU A 152 11.89 -10.97 7.02
N GLU A 153 13.15 -10.91 7.39
CA GLU A 153 14.08 -12.02 7.36
C GLU A 153 14.46 -12.37 8.79
N PHE A 154 14.08 -13.56 9.23
CA PHE A 154 14.56 -14.12 10.48
C PHE A 154 15.85 -14.92 10.23
N PRO A 155 16.83 -14.86 11.16
CA PRO A 155 18.10 -15.61 11.04
C PRO A 155 17.93 -17.13 11.24
N GLY A 156 16.69 -17.60 11.41
CA GLY A 156 16.32 -19.00 11.57
C GLY A 156 14.82 -19.19 11.34
N LEU A 157 14.34 -20.39 11.61
CA LEU A 157 12.94 -20.75 11.44
C LEU A 157 12.05 -20.11 12.50
N ILE A 158 10.82 -19.77 12.12
CA ILE A 158 9.82 -19.26 13.09
C ILE A 158 9.54 -20.25 14.22
N SER A 159 9.56 -21.56 13.92
CA SER A 159 9.41 -22.62 14.93
C SER A 159 10.51 -22.59 16.00
N ALA A 160 11.69 -22.05 15.66
CA ALA A 160 12.79 -21.84 16.59
C ALA A 160 12.66 -20.51 17.39
N GLN A 161 11.57 -19.77 17.19
CA GLN A 161 11.25 -18.53 17.92
C GLN A 161 12.43 -17.54 18.03
N PRO A 162 13.03 -17.12 16.90
CA PRO A 162 14.16 -16.21 16.88
C PRO A 162 13.84 -14.88 17.58
N SER A 163 14.80 -14.36 18.35
CA SER A 163 14.66 -13.08 19.09
C SER A 163 15.05 -11.85 18.26
N THR A 164 15.54 -12.05 17.04
CA THR A 164 15.94 -10.98 16.13
C THR A 164 15.42 -11.24 14.72
N ALA A 165 15.28 -10.17 13.94
CA ALA A 165 15.00 -10.23 12.52
C ALA A 165 15.58 -9.00 11.81
N SER A 166 15.51 -8.98 10.48
CA SER A 166 15.79 -7.79 9.68
C SER A 166 14.58 -7.47 8.83
N ILE A 167 14.22 -6.20 8.76
CA ILE A 167 13.22 -5.70 7.83
C ILE A 167 13.93 -4.87 6.77
N LYS A 168 13.77 -5.25 5.50
CA LYS A 168 14.19 -4.43 4.36
C LYS A 168 12.95 -3.86 3.71
N LEU A 169 12.80 -2.55 3.63
CA LEU A 169 11.68 -1.87 2.97
C LEU A 169 12.17 -1.13 1.72
N TYR A 170 11.63 -1.49 0.57
CA TYR A 170 11.86 -0.87 -0.73
C TYR A 170 10.84 0.25 -0.97
N GLY A 171 11.32 1.39 -1.49
CA GLY A 171 10.49 2.46 -2.04
C GLY A 171 9.88 2.08 -3.40
N LEU A 172 9.71 3.07 -4.30
CA LEU A 172 9.26 2.81 -5.67
C LEU A 172 10.29 2.01 -6.48
N LYS A 173 11.59 2.17 -6.17
CA LYS A 173 12.68 1.41 -6.80
C LYS A 173 13.34 0.48 -5.77
N ALA A 174 13.89 -0.63 -6.26
CA ALA A 174 14.66 -1.56 -5.41
C ALA A 174 15.90 -0.90 -4.77
N THR A 175 16.44 0.14 -5.42
CA THR A 175 17.56 0.95 -4.91
C THR A 175 17.17 1.84 -3.73
N ASP A 176 15.89 2.15 -3.57
CA ASP A 176 15.37 3.01 -2.49
C ASP A 176 15.08 2.16 -1.24
N MET A 177 16.05 1.32 -0.85
CA MET A 177 15.92 0.36 0.25
C MET A 177 16.29 1.02 1.58
N LYS A 178 15.46 0.83 2.59
CA LYS A 178 15.78 1.08 4.00
C LYS A 178 15.85 -0.23 4.75
N VAL A 179 16.88 -0.40 5.56
CA VAL A 179 17.06 -1.58 6.41
C VAL A 179 16.77 -1.18 7.85
N TYR A 180 16.04 -2.05 8.54
CA TYR A 180 15.69 -1.94 9.94
C TYR A 180 16.10 -3.22 10.64
N ALA A 181 16.73 -3.07 11.80
CA ALA A 181 17.02 -4.18 12.69
C ALA A 181 15.80 -4.40 13.59
N VAL A 182 15.42 -5.67 13.78
CA VAL A 182 14.39 -6.06 14.72
C VAL A 182 15.06 -6.77 15.88
N THR A 183 14.95 -6.21 17.08
CA THR A 183 15.67 -6.65 18.27
C THR A 183 14.71 -6.94 19.42
N ASN A 184 15.18 -7.62 20.46
CA ASN A 184 14.40 -7.88 21.69
C ASN A 184 13.07 -8.59 21.41
N GLY A 185 13.09 -9.52 20.46
CA GLY A 185 11.95 -10.31 20.05
C GLY A 185 11.50 -11.30 21.11
N THR A 186 10.21 -11.31 21.42
CA THR A 186 9.54 -12.25 22.32
C THR A 186 8.37 -12.91 21.61
N TRP A 187 8.06 -14.15 22.01
CA TRP A 187 7.01 -14.96 21.39
C TRP A 187 5.94 -15.31 22.41
N SER A 188 4.68 -15.15 22.06
CA SER A 188 3.54 -15.59 22.87
C SER A 188 2.34 -15.89 21.99
N ASN A 189 1.75 -17.09 22.07
CA ASN A 189 0.58 -17.49 21.26
C ASN A 189 0.77 -17.24 19.74
N ASN A 190 1.94 -17.62 19.21
CA ASN A 190 2.37 -17.34 17.83
C ASN A 190 2.45 -15.84 17.46
N VAL A 191 2.47 -14.96 18.46
CA VAL A 191 2.70 -13.53 18.29
C VAL A 191 4.15 -13.20 18.61
N PHE A 192 4.88 -12.74 17.61
CA PHE A 192 6.21 -12.15 17.77
C PHE A 192 6.08 -10.66 18.11
N SER A 193 6.67 -10.24 19.23
CA SER A 193 6.72 -8.85 19.65
C SER A 193 8.18 -8.40 19.74
N ALA A 194 8.56 -7.28 19.10
CA ALA A 194 9.96 -6.86 19.03
C ALA A 194 10.11 -5.34 18.99
N GLN A 195 11.34 -4.83 19.06
CA GLN A 195 11.68 -3.43 18.83
C GLN A 195 12.23 -3.23 17.41
N LEU A 196 11.94 -2.08 16.82
CA LEU A 196 12.45 -1.67 15.51
C LEU A 196 13.54 -0.62 15.69
N MET A 197 14.73 -0.92 15.17
CA MET A 197 15.93 -0.09 15.24
C MET A 197 16.41 0.25 13.82
N GLN A 198 17.16 1.34 13.67
CA GLN A 198 17.75 1.69 12.39
C GLN A 198 18.79 0.62 12.01
N GLY A 199 18.79 0.16 10.76
CA GLY A 199 19.67 -0.94 10.33
C GLY A 199 21.15 -0.59 10.39
N GLU A 200 21.52 0.65 10.05
CA GLU A 200 22.91 1.13 10.08
C GLU A 200 23.38 1.49 11.49
N ASN A 201 22.45 1.76 12.41
CA ASN A 201 22.74 2.07 13.80
C ASN A 201 21.68 1.47 14.72
N PRO A 202 21.84 0.20 15.16
CA PRO A 202 20.86 -0.48 15.99
C PRO A 202 20.75 0.08 17.42
N ALA A 203 21.56 1.10 17.78
CA ALA A 203 21.38 1.86 19.02
C ALA A 203 20.33 2.99 18.88
N VAL A 204 19.95 3.35 17.64
CA VAL A 204 18.95 4.39 17.37
C VAL A 204 17.62 3.73 17.01
N ALA A 205 16.60 4.09 17.77
CA ALA A 205 15.25 3.61 17.55
C ALA A 205 14.74 4.09 16.18
N ALA A 206 14.19 3.18 15.38
CA ALA A 206 13.76 3.50 14.03
C ALA A 206 12.44 4.27 14.04
N VAL A 207 12.45 5.49 13.49
CA VAL A 207 11.22 6.22 13.20
C VAL A 207 10.77 5.83 11.80
N LEU A 208 9.67 5.09 11.70
CA LEU A 208 9.02 4.89 10.40
C LEU A 208 8.35 6.21 9.97
N PRO A 209 8.42 6.57 8.67
CA PRO A 209 7.76 7.78 8.19
C PRO A 209 6.28 7.82 8.56
N GLY A 210 5.81 8.96 9.08
CA GLY A 210 4.44 9.14 9.55
C GLY A 210 4.12 8.53 10.93
N LEU A 211 5.10 7.93 11.62
CA LEU A 211 4.94 7.40 12.98
C LEU A 211 5.73 8.22 14.02
N ASN A 212 5.29 8.15 15.28
CA ASN A 212 6.01 8.78 16.39
C ASN A 212 7.23 7.93 16.79
N ALA A 213 8.36 8.58 17.05
CA ALA A 213 9.63 7.97 17.44
C ALA A 213 9.58 7.12 18.72
N ASN A 214 8.51 7.22 19.52
CA ASN A 214 8.30 6.41 20.72
C ASN A 214 7.53 5.10 20.45
N GLN A 215 7.17 4.80 19.19
CA GLN A 215 6.23 3.73 18.82
C GLN A 215 6.90 2.57 18.05
N ASN A 216 8.18 2.35 18.29
CA ASN A 216 9.03 1.44 17.49
C ASN A 216 8.91 -0.01 17.95
N LYS A 217 7.69 -0.46 18.25
CA LYS A 217 7.42 -1.84 18.67
C LYS A 217 6.67 -2.58 17.57
N LEU A 218 7.22 -3.69 17.11
CA LEU A 218 6.63 -4.59 16.12
C LEU A 218 5.80 -5.67 16.81
N LYS A 219 4.61 -5.99 16.29
CA LYS A 219 3.84 -7.19 16.67
C LYS A 219 3.33 -7.92 15.44
N ILE A 220 3.63 -9.22 15.31
CA ILE A 220 3.25 -10.07 14.17
C ILE A 220 2.64 -11.37 14.69
N LYS A 221 1.43 -11.73 14.26
CA LYS A 221 0.86 -13.06 14.52
C LYS A 221 1.06 -13.96 13.32
N PHE A 222 1.69 -15.10 13.56
CA PHE A 222 1.81 -16.17 12.58
C PHE A 222 0.59 -17.10 12.76
N THR A 223 -0.17 -17.34 11.69
CA THR A 223 -1.31 -18.26 11.70
C THR A 223 -0.90 -19.64 11.14
N THR A 224 -1.64 -20.26 10.23
CA THR A 224 -1.20 -21.43 9.44
C THR A 224 -1.40 -21.09 7.94
N GLY A 225 -0.38 -21.29 7.10
CA GLY A 225 -0.43 -20.96 5.65
C GLY A 225 0.81 -20.21 5.12
N THR A 226 0.76 -19.75 3.86
CA THR A 226 1.78 -18.85 3.27
C THR A 226 1.45 -17.40 3.63
N TYR A 227 2.36 -16.69 4.29
CA TYR A 227 2.11 -15.33 4.75
C TYR A 227 2.66 -14.30 3.77
N LYS A 228 1.79 -13.40 3.31
CA LYS A 228 2.20 -12.06 2.92
C LYS A 228 1.80 -11.12 4.02
N ILE A 229 2.81 -10.57 4.67
CA ILE A 229 2.63 -9.64 5.76
C ILE A 229 2.23 -8.29 5.16
N VAL A 230 1.10 -7.73 5.52
CA VAL A 230 0.66 -6.39 5.14
C VAL A 230 0.66 -5.51 6.39
N GLY A 231 1.83 -4.92 6.58
CA GLY A 231 2.03 -3.57 7.04
C GLY A 231 1.65 -3.12 8.41
N VAL A 232 2.45 -2.15 8.87
CA VAL A 232 2.27 -1.44 10.12
C VAL A 232 1.07 -0.52 10.00
N ILE A 233 0.04 -0.83 10.78
CA ILE A 233 -1.02 0.12 11.11
C ILE A 233 -0.70 0.72 12.47
N THR A 234 -0.75 2.05 12.55
CA THR A 234 -0.70 2.78 13.81
C THR A 234 -2.02 3.52 13.96
N PRO A 235 -2.81 3.23 15.00
CA PRO A 235 -4.04 3.98 15.24
C PRO A 235 -3.71 5.47 15.44
N SER A 236 -4.57 6.34 14.92
CA SER A 236 -4.36 7.78 14.95
C SER A 236 -4.23 8.32 16.39
N LEU A 237 -3.52 9.45 16.54
CA LEU A 237 -3.05 10.02 17.82
C LEU A 237 -4.16 10.31 18.85
N ASN A 238 -5.43 10.43 18.43
CA ASN A 238 -6.54 10.73 19.33
C ASN A 238 -7.01 9.52 20.17
N TYR A 239 -6.48 8.31 19.92
CA TYR A 239 -6.96 7.08 20.55
C TYR A 239 -5.98 6.40 21.52
N THR A 240 -4.90 7.09 21.89
CA THR A 240 -3.91 6.58 22.88
C THR A 240 -4.53 6.18 24.23
N GLN A 241 -5.69 6.73 24.59
CA GLN A 241 -6.42 6.38 25.81
C GLN A 241 -7.13 5.01 25.76
N TRP A 242 -7.46 4.49 24.57
CA TRP A 242 -8.23 3.24 24.42
C TRP A 242 -7.37 1.98 24.36
N LEU A 243 -6.06 2.13 24.15
CA LEU A 243 -5.14 1.03 23.84
C LEU A 243 -4.24 0.59 25.00
N GLY A 244 -4.53 1.02 26.23
CA GLY A 244 -3.86 0.49 27.41
C GLY A 244 -2.34 0.70 27.43
N GLY A 245 -1.86 1.88 27.04
CA GLY A 245 -0.51 2.35 27.41
C GLY A 245 0.68 1.80 26.63
N GLY A 246 0.50 1.27 25.42
CA GLY A 246 1.62 0.95 24.54
C GLY A 246 1.26 1.17 23.08
N ALA A 247 1.93 2.12 22.42
CA ALA A 247 1.81 2.28 20.98
C ALA A 247 2.58 1.15 20.26
N TYR A 248 1.84 0.27 19.60
CA TYR A 248 2.41 -0.81 18.78
C TYR A 248 2.23 -0.48 17.31
N SER A 249 3.22 -0.85 16.51
CA SER A 249 3.11 -1.01 15.07
C SER A 249 2.53 -2.39 14.80
N LEU A 250 1.24 -2.46 14.45
CA LEU A 250 0.54 -3.73 14.26
C LEU A 250 0.71 -4.22 12.84
N VAL A 251 1.08 -5.49 12.67
CA VAL A 251 1.39 -6.08 11.37
C VAL A 251 0.51 -7.31 11.11
N LEU A 252 -0.28 -7.23 10.04
CA LEU A 252 -1.22 -8.26 9.61
C LEU A 252 -0.60 -9.13 8.53
N GLY A 253 -1.13 -10.33 8.27
CA GLY A 253 -0.69 -11.13 7.13
C GLY A 253 -1.85 -11.91 6.52
N TYR A 254 -2.05 -11.82 5.20
CA TYR A 254 -3.15 -12.51 4.52
C TYR A 254 -2.66 -13.44 3.41
N ASN A 255 -3.52 -14.38 3.03
CA ASN A 255 -3.25 -15.35 1.97
C ASN A 255 -3.55 -14.73 0.59
N TRP A 256 -2.52 -14.48 -0.20
CA TRP A 256 -2.68 -14.08 -1.60
C TRP A 256 -1.98 -15.07 -2.50
N GLY A 257 -2.77 -15.85 -3.24
CA GLY A 257 -2.29 -16.75 -4.28
C GLY A 257 -1.25 -16.07 -5.17
N GLU A 258 -0.17 -16.78 -5.46
CA GLU A 258 1.04 -16.31 -6.13
C GLU A 258 0.73 -15.47 -7.40
N LYS A 259 0.74 -14.15 -7.28
CA LYS A 259 0.92 -13.25 -8.42
C LYS A 259 2.16 -12.42 -8.17
N ASN A 260 3.10 -12.46 -9.12
CA ASN A 260 4.34 -11.69 -9.10
C ASN A 260 4.03 -10.22 -8.83
N LEU A 261 4.63 -9.71 -7.75
CA LEU A 261 4.37 -8.38 -7.21
C LEU A 261 5.27 -7.30 -7.84
N PHE A 262 6.21 -7.69 -8.68
CA PHE A 262 7.01 -6.78 -9.48
C PHE A 262 6.54 -6.90 -10.93
N PRO A 263 6.12 -5.80 -11.58
CA PRO A 263 6.06 -5.83 -13.03
C PRO A 263 7.48 -6.14 -13.54
N GLU A 264 7.63 -7.21 -14.32
CA GLU A 264 8.93 -7.63 -14.88
C GLU A 264 9.49 -6.60 -15.88
N ASN A 265 8.75 -5.52 -16.17
CA ASN A 265 9.19 -4.47 -17.08
C ASN A 265 8.56 -3.11 -16.71
N PRO A 266 9.29 -2.18 -16.07
CA PRO A 266 8.82 -0.81 -15.83
C PRO A 266 8.89 0.09 -17.07
N SER A 267 9.19 -0.47 -18.25
CA SER A 267 9.39 0.26 -19.52
C SER A 267 8.08 0.61 -20.25
N GLN A 268 6.99 0.88 -19.53
CA GLN A 268 5.79 1.41 -20.15
C GLN A 268 5.76 2.94 -20.10
N GLU A 269 5.26 3.51 -21.19
CA GLU A 269 5.23 4.94 -21.45
C GLU A 269 4.73 5.76 -20.26
N VAL A 270 5.26 6.97 -20.13
CA VAL A 270 4.96 7.84 -19.01
C VAL A 270 3.56 8.41 -19.20
N PHE A 271 2.59 7.87 -18.45
CA PHE A 271 1.20 8.30 -18.43
C PHE A 271 0.97 9.29 -17.29
N SER A 272 -0.12 10.07 -17.32
CA SER A 272 -0.66 10.68 -16.09
C SER A 272 -1.49 9.65 -15.34
N THR A 273 -1.34 9.53 -14.02
CA THR A 273 -2.16 8.59 -13.23
C THR A 273 -3.17 9.34 -12.39
N ILE A 274 -4.44 8.95 -12.51
CA ILE A 274 -5.55 9.53 -11.74
C ILE A 274 -6.11 8.43 -10.84
N ILE A 275 -6.11 8.66 -9.53
CA ILE A 275 -6.79 7.78 -8.59
C ILE A 275 -8.08 8.43 -8.15
N ARG A 276 -9.20 7.76 -8.44
CA ARG A 276 -10.52 8.16 -7.99
C ARG A 276 -10.95 7.34 -6.79
N THR A 277 -11.30 7.99 -5.68
CA THR A 277 -11.91 7.32 -4.53
C THR A 277 -13.42 7.23 -4.72
N GLN A 278 -14.02 6.03 -4.57
CA GLN A 278 -15.48 5.86 -4.58
C GLN A 278 -15.93 4.83 -3.54
N GLU A 279 -17.14 5.01 -3.03
CA GLU A 279 -17.86 3.98 -2.28
C GLU A 279 -18.83 3.27 -3.22
N ALA A 280 -18.82 1.94 -3.19
CA ALA A 280 -19.75 1.13 -3.94
C ALA A 280 -20.63 0.38 -2.94
N SER A 281 -21.81 0.96 -2.67
CA SER A 281 -22.77 0.38 -1.73
C SER A 281 -23.49 -0.81 -2.35
N ASN A 282 -23.78 -1.81 -1.52
CA ASN A 282 -24.59 -2.95 -1.90
C ASN A 282 -26.07 -2.57 -1.74
N ASN A 283 -26.77 -2.32 -2.85
CA ASN A 283 -28.24 -2.29 -2.83
C ASN A 283 -28.77 -3.60 -3.40
N ASN A 284 -29.31 -4.46 -2.52
CA ASN A 284 -30.02 -5.69 -2.87
C ASN A 284 -29.19 -6.74 -3.65
N GLY A 285 -27.91 -6.92 -3.29
CA GLY A 285 -27.02 -7.89 -3.93
C GLY A 285 -26.47 -7.42 -5.28
N ALA A 286 -26.74 -6.17 -5.67
CA ALA A 286 -26.20 -5.52 -6.84
C ALA A 286 -25.33 -4.33 -6.43
N TRP A 287 -24.30 -4.09 -7.24
CA TRP A 287 -23.49 -2.90 -7.14
C TRP A 287 -24.34 -1.66 -7.41
N ASN A 288 -24.46 -0.76 -6.42
CA ASN A 288 -25.02 0.55 -6.67
C ASN A 288 -23.92 1.56 -7.01
N TYR A 289 -23.52 1.58 -8.28
CA TYR A 289 -22.69 2.66 -8.82
C TYR A 289 -23.51 3.89 -9.26
N SER A 290 -24.84 3.90 -9.05
CA SER A 290 -25.77 4.77 -9.80
C SER A 290 -25.62 6.28 -9.56
N TRP A 291 -24.88 6.70 -8.52
CA TRP A 291 -24.61 8.12 -8.23
C TRP A 291 -23.30 8.64 -8.83
N TYR A 292 -22.50 7.78 -9.45
CA TYR A 292 -21.19 8.14 -10.01
C TYR A 292 -21.09 7.62 -11.45
N ALA A 293 -21.89 8.22 -12.33
CA ALA A 293 -21.78 8.04 -13.77
C ALA A 293 -20.35 8.40 -14.21
N THR A 294 -19.49 7.41 -14.36
CA THR A 294 -18.17 7.57 -14.97
C THR A 294 -18.36 8.02 -16.41
N PRO A 295 -17.75 9.12 -16.85
CA PRO A 295 -17.70 9.44 -18.26
C PRO A 295 -16.92 8.37 -19.02
N GLN A 296 -17.18 8.35 -20.32
CA GLN A 296 -16.65 7.37 -21.23
C GLN A 296 -15.15 7.57 -21.45
N ILE A 297 -14.30 6.92 -20.66
CA ILE A 297 -12.84 7.07 -20.78
C ILE A 297 -12.14 5.80 -21.25
N THR A 298 -11.52 5.93 -22.41
CA THR A 298 -10.67 4.96 -23.10
C THR A 298 -9.31 4.83 -22.42
N ASN A 299 -8.73 3.62 -22.42
CA ASN A 299 -7.28 3.47 -22.28
C ASN A 299 -6.65 4.31 -23.40
N THR A 300 -6.04 5.44 -23.06
CA THR A 300 -5.30 6.26 -24.02
C THR A 300 -3.81 5.96 -23.89
N THR A 301 -3.04 6.39 -24.88
CA THR A 301 -1.56 6.39 -24.82
C THR A 301 -0.99 7.49 -23.91
N THR A 302 -1.84 8.24 -23.20
CA THR A 302 -1.44 9.48 -22.53
C THR A 302 -1.79 9.54 -21.04
N TYR A 303 -2.85 8.87 -20.57
CA TYR A 303 -3.16 8.76 -19.15
C TYR A 303 -3.85 7.42 -18.78
N LYS A 304 -3.79 7.12 -17.48
CA LYS A 304 -4.43 5.95 -16.84
C LYS A 304 -5.25 6.42 -15.64
N GLU A 305 -6.57 6.23 -15.71
CA GLU A 305 -7.45 6.42 -14.55
C GLU A 305 -7.69 5.07 -13.86
N LEU A 306 -7.58 5.07 -12.54
CA LEU A 306 -7.83 3.93 -11.68
C LEU A 306 -8.84 4.31 -10.60
N SER A 307 -9.69 3.37 -10.24
CA SER A 307 -10.68 3.54 -9.18
C SER A 307 -10.23 2.80 -7.93
N LEU A 308 -10.14 3.51 -6.82
CA LEU A 308 -9.97 2.98 -5.48
C LEU A 308 -11.35 2.89 -4.83
N LEU A 309 -11.79 1.66 -4.61
CA LEU A 309 -13.15 1.35 -4.17
C LEU A 309 -13.13 0.66 -2.80
N TRP A 310 -14.08 1.04 -1.95
CA TRP A 310 -14.60 0.10 -0.98
C TRP A 310 -15.65 -0.77 -1.66
N ASP A 311 -15.30 -2.05 -1.84
CA ASP A 311 -16.14 -3.07 -2.44
C ASP A 311 -16.92 -3.78 -1.33
N GLY A 312 -18.14 -3.30 -1.06
CA GLY A 312 -18.99 -3.89 -0.03
C GLY A 312 -19.52 -5.29 -0.37
N LEU A 313 -19.48 -5.71 -1.65
CA LEU A 313 -19.99 -7.00 -2.09
C LEU A 313 -18.98 -8.13 -1.86
N ASN A 314 -17.72 -7.90 -2.23
CA ASN A 314 -16.61 -8.81 -1.98
C ASN A 314 -15.94 -8.53 -0.62
N ASN A 315 -16.38 -7.47 0.05
CA ASN A 315 -15.85 -7.00 1.32
C ASN A 315 -14.32 -6.85 1.28
N GLU A 316 -13.88 -5.98 0.37
CA GLU A 316 -12.47 -5.69 0.12
C GLU A 316 -12.24 -4.21 -0.16
N PHE A 317 -11.02 -3.74 0.11
CA PHE A 317 -10.54 -2.47 -0.43
C PHE A 317 -9.76 -2.77 -1.70
N ALA A 318 -10.21 -2.27 -2.83
CA ALA A 318 -9.70 -2.70 -4.12
C ALA A 318 -9.38 -1.54 -5.06
N LEU A 319 -8.31 -1.74 -5.83
CA LEU A 319 -7.89 -0.89 -6.92
C LEU A 319 -8.29 -1.57 -8.22
N TYR A 320 -9.03 -0.83 -9.05
CA TYR A 320 -9.54 -1.30 -10.32
C TYR A 320 -9.02 -0.45 -11.48
N ALA A 321 -8.64 -1.10 -12.56
CA ALA A 321 -8.47 -0.48 -13.88
C ALA A 321 -9.80 -0.59 -14.62
N LEU A 322 -10.83 0.14 -14.17
CA LEU A 322 -12.13 0.07 -14.83
C LEU A 322 -12.04 0.72 -16.21
N THR A 323 -12.15 -0.10 -17.25
CA THR A 323 -12.39 0.39 -18.61
C THR A 323 -13.89 0.53 -18.81
N ASN A 324 -14.37 1.76 -18.79
CA ASN A 324 -15.52 2.25 -19.55
C ASN A 324 -16.69 1.28 -19.84
N ASN A 325 -17.28 0.63 -18.84
CA ASN A 325 -18.56 -0.04 -19.06
C ASN A 325 -19.42 -0.11 -17.79
N PRO A 326 -20.51 0.67 -17.71
CA PRO A 326 -21.41 0.66 -16.55
C PRO A 326 -22.25 -0.61 -16.39
N ALA A 327 -22.08 -1.66 -17.22
CA ALA A 327 -23.15 -2.65 -17.39
C ALA A 327 -22.89 -4.10 -16.96
N ARG A 328 -21.70 -4.54 -16.51
CA ARG A 328 -21.53 -5.98 -16.17
C ARG A 328 -20.69 -6.24 -14.92
N ASN A 329 -21.36 -6.63 -13.84
CA ASN A 329 -20.78 -7.20 -12.61
C ASN A 329 -19.69 -8.25 -12.90
N SER A 330 -19.82 -9.01 -14.01
CA SER A 330 -18.85 -10.03 -14.43
C SER A 330 -17.51 -9.47 -14.92
N GLN A 331 -17.43 -8.19 -15.32
CA GLN A 331 -16.19 -7.56 -15.81
C GLN A 331 -15.39 -6.88 -14.70
N VAL A 332 -16.02 -6.53 -13.58
CA VAL A 332 -15.37 -5.86 -12.44
C VAL A 332 -14.21 -6.70 -11.90
N ALA A 333 -14.43 -8.01 -11.73
CA ALA A 333 -13.40 -8.94 -11.27
C ALA A 333 -12.18 -9.01 -12.21
N GLY A 334 -12.40 -8.92 -13.54
CA GLY A 334 -11.33 -8.95 -14.55
C GLY A 334 -10.47 -7.68 -14.57
N ASN A 335 -10.99 -6.57 -14.06
CA ASN A 335 -10.32 -5.26 -14.02
C ASN A 335 -9.65 -4.98 -12.67
N LYS A 336 -9.75 -5.90 -11.71
CA LYS A 336 -9.14 -5.78 -10.38
C LYS A 336 -7.61 -5.87 -10.48
N ILE A 337 -6.92 -4.80 -10.08
CA ILE A 337 -5.45 -4.72 -10.08
C ILE A 337 -4.90 -5.31 -8.78
N ALA A 338 -5.45 -4.86 -7.66
CA ALA A 338 -5.06 -5.21 -6.30
C ALA A 338 -6.29 -5.11 -5.41
N ALA A 339 -6.37 -5.96 -4.39
CA ALA A 339 -7.41 -5.88 -3.40
C ALA A 339 -6.90 -6.39 -2.06
N TYR A 340 -7.51 -5.91 -1.00
CA TYR A 340 -7.22 -6.29 0.36
C TYR A 340 -8.52 -6.75 0.98
N ASN A 341 -8.60 -8.04 1.33
CA ASN A 341 -9.81 -8.60 1.96
C ASN A 341 -10.02 -7.94 3.31
N TYR A 342 -11.09 -7.17 3.40
CA TYR A 342 -11.34 -6.33 4.55
C TYR A 342 -11.70 -7.15 5.80
N ASN A 343 -12.49 -8.22 5.66
CA ASN A 343 -12.91 -9.09 6.78
C ASN A 343 -11.74 -9.89 7.33
N GLU A 344 -10.87 -10.37 6.45
CA GLU A 344 -9.67 -11.09 6.89
C GLU A 344 -8.75 -10.17 7.68
N ILE A 345 -8.54 -8.95 7.19
CA ILE A 345 -7.77 -7.91 7.88
C ILE A 345 -8.41 -7.56 9.23
N THR A 346 -9.70 -7.27 9.28
CA THR A 346 -10.40 -6.94 10.54
C THR A 346 -10.41 -8.10 11.53
N THR A 347 -10.63 -9.34 11.07
CA THR A 347 -10.57 -10.54 11.93
C THR A 347 -9.21 -10.67 12.59
N GLN A 348 -8.14 -10.46 11.82
CA GLN A 348 -6.79 -10.48 12.37
C GLN A 348 -6.58 -9.33 13.34
N LEU A 349 -7.02 -8.11 13.00
CA LEU A 349 -6.92 -6.92 13.85
C LEU A 349 -7.64 -7.11 15.19
N SER A 350 -8.86 -7.63 15.19
CA SER A 350 -9.62 -7.88 16.42
C SER A 350 -8.93 -8.87 17.35
N ALA A 351 -8.08 -9.76 16.83
CA ALA A 351 -7.26 -10.64 17.66
C ALA A 351 -6.14 -9.91 18.41
N PHE A 352 -5.72 -8.72 17.97
CA PHE A 352 -4.71 -7.89 18.62
C PHE A 352 -5.30 -6.70 19.38
N LEU A 353 -6.38 -6.14 18.83
CA LEU A 353 -7.03 -4.91 19.23
C LEU A 353 -8.55 -5.16 19.29
N PRO A 354 -9.04 -5.92 20.28
CA PRO A 354 -10.46 -6.28 20.36
C PRO A 354 -11.41 -5.07 20.46
N ASN A 355 -10.88 -3.88 20.76
CA ASN A 355 -11.63 -2.63 20.91
C ASN A 355 -11.34 -1.59 19.81
N ALA A 356 -10.55 -1.90 18.78
CA ALA A 356 -10.28 -0.94 17.70
C ALA A 356 -11.51 -0.73 16.81
N SER A 357 -11.74 0.52 16.37
CA SER A 357 -12.84 0.85 15.46
C SER A 357 -12.47 0.47 14.03
N TYR A 358 -13.47 -0.03 13.29
CA TYR A 358 -13.37 -0.42 11.89
C TYR A 358 -12.90 0.73 10.96
N PHE A 359 -13.20 1.99 11.32
CA PHE A 359 -12.89 3.15 10.47
C PHE A 359 -11.38 3.43 10.39
N ASP A 360 -10.60 2.94 11.36
CA ASP A 360 -9.20 3.33 11.58
C ASP A 360 -8.22 2.77 10.53
N PHE A 361 -8.67 1.90 9.63
CA PHE A 361 -7.80 1.14 8.69
C PHE A 361 -7.91 1.56 7.23
N LYS A 362 -8.94 2.35 6.89
CA LYS A 362 -9.19 2.74 5.49
C LYS A 362 -8.04 3.54 4.92
N VAL A 363 -7.35 4.32 5.76
CA VAL A 363 -6.25 5.20 5.41
C VAL A 363 -5.03 4.43 4.92
N GLU A 364 -4.65 3.37 5.65
CA GLU A 364 -3.50 2.54 5.33
C GLU A 364 -3.75 1.72 4.09
N LEU A 365 -4.95 1.14 3.95
CA LEU A 365 -5.34 0.41 2.75
C LEU A 365 -5.38 1.33 1.54
N THR A 366 -5.82 2.58 1.73
CA THR A 366 -5.79 3.61 0.68
C THR A 366 -4.35 3.93 0.26
N ALA A 367 -3.47 4.19 1.23
CA ALA A 367 -2.06 4.45 0.97
C ALA A 367 -1.35 3.27 0.28
N LEU A 368 -1.69 2.03 0.66
CA LEU A 368 -1.20 0.79 0.03
C LEU A 368 -1.63 0.70 -1.44
N LEU A 369 -2.92 0.88 -1.73
CA LEU A 369 -3.46 0.83 -3.09
C LEU A 369 -2.92 1.97 -3.98
N ILE A 370 -2.72 3.16 -3.41
CA ILE A 370 -2.04 4.26 -4.09
C ILE A 370 -0.58 3.89 -4.40
N SER A 371 0.11 3.22 -3.47
CA SER A 371 1.48 2.77 -3.69
C SER A 371 1.56 1.71 -4.79
N GLU A 372 0.60 0.79 -4.84
CA GLU A 372 0.49 -0.20 -5.93
C GLU A 372 0.25 0.45 -7.28
N THR A 373 -0.54 1.52 -7.30
CA THR A 373 -0.75 2.33 -8.49
C THR A 373 0.57 2.90 -9.02
N MET A 374 1.33 3.60 -8.16
CA MET A 374 2.59 4.23 -8.57
C MET A 374 3.65 3.24 -9.05
N LYS A 375 3.67 2.02 -8.48
CA LYS A 375 4.60 0.95 -8.89
C LYS A 375 4.24 0.37 -10.24
N ARG A 376 2.95 0.09 -10.47
CA ARG A 376 2.47 -0.54 -11.71
C ARG A 376 2.36 0.44 -12.86
N TYR A 377 2.09 1.71 -12.54
CA TYR A 377 1.91 2.78 -13.51
C TYR A 377 2.78 3.99 -13.12
N PRO A 378 4.11 3.91 -13.29
CA PRO A 378 4.98 5.06 -13.10
C PRO A 378 4.53 6.22 -13.99
N SER A 379 4.45 7.42 -13.42
CA SER A 379 3.89 8.59 -14.09
C SER A 379 4.70 9.86 -13.89
N GLN A 380 4.71 10.73 -14.90
CA GLN A 380 5.30 12.08 -14.80
C GLN A 380 4.42 12.96 -13.92
N LEU A 381 3.11 12.88 -14.15
CA LEU A 381 2.07 13.57 -13.42
C LEU A 381 1.22 12.56 -12.64
N PHE A 382 1.03 12.84 -11.37
CA PHE A 382 0.24 12.03 -10.46
C PHE A 382 -0.84 12.90 -9.83
N VAL A 383 -2.08 12.48 -10.04
CA VAL A 383 -3.27 13.23 -9.65
C VAL A 383 -4.14 12.35 -8.78
N ILE A 384 -4.64 12.91 -7.69
CA ILE A 384 -5.65 12.25 -6.86
C ILE A 384 -6.94 13.04 -6.98
N LYS A 385 -7.99 12.38 -7.45
CA LYS A 385 -9.34 12.89 -7.56
C LYS A 385 -10.18 12.29 -6.43
N SER A 386 -10.77 13.14 -5.60
CA SER A 386 -11.87 12.70 -4.74
C SER A 386 -13.20 13.05 -5.41
N THR A 387 -14.18 12.16 -5.36
CA THR A 387 -15.52 12.43 -5.89
C THR A 387 -16.55 12.08 -4.84
N GLY A 388 -17.25 13.08 -4.29
CA GLY A 388 -18.45 12.89 -3.48
C GLY A 388 -18.67 14.04 -2.51
N HIS A 389 -19.34 13.78 -1.38
CA HIS A 389 -19.67 14.83 -0.43
C HIS A 389 -18.41 15.41 0.21
N GLY A 390 -18.28 16.73 0.15
CA GLY A 390 -17.30 17.44 0.96
C GLY A 390 -17.92 17.83 2.30
N PHE A 391 -17.09 17.88 3.35
CA PHE A 391 -17.48 18.37 4.66
C PHE A 391 -16.52 19.51 5.07
N PRO A 392 -16.96 20.47 5.90
CA PRO A 392 -16.05 21.49 6.44
C PRO A 392 -14.86 20.91 7.22
N PHE A 393 -14.92 19.62 7.58
CA PHE A 393 -13.91 18.92 8.37
C PHE A 393 -13.31 17.67 7.69
N GLY A 394 -13.58 17.43 6.40
CA GLY A 394 -13.12 16.23 5.67
C GLY A 394 -13.30 16.37 4.15
N ILE A 395 -12.32 15.90 3.37
CA ILE A 395 -12.13 16.32 1.97
C ILE A 395 -12.19 15.15 0.99
N MET A 396 -11.88 13.94 1.46
CA MET A 396 -12.26 12.73 0.74
C MET A 396 -13.47 12.13 1.46
N ASN A 397 -14.36 11.47 0.71
CA ASN A 397 -15.56 10.82 1.23
C ASN A 397 -15.24 9.81 2.37
N ASP A 398 -16.17 8.89 2.65
CA ASP A 398 -16.14 7.76 3.60
C ASP A 398 -14.84 6.93 3.71
N ILE A 399 -13.82 7.19 2.87
CA ILE A 399 -12.47 6.63 2.90
C ILE A 399 -11.46 7.47 3.72
N LEU A 400 -11.38 8.81 3.57
CA LEU A 400 -10.49 9.68 4.36
C LEU A 400 -11.27 10.87 4.93
N SER A 401 -12.05 10.62 5.98
CA SER A 401 -12.97 11.61 6.57
C SER A 401 -12.30 12.56 7.56
N ASP A 402 -11.19 12.18 8.19
CA ASP A 402 -10.45 13.03 9.16
C ASP A 402 -9.23 13.68 8.50
N THR A 403 -8.95 14.93 8.89
CA THR A 403 -7.73 15.66 8.53
C THR A 403 -6.44 14.95 8.92
N VAL A 404 -6.40 14.27 10.08
CA VAL A 404 -5.22 13.50 10.51
C VAL A 404 -4.93 12.37 9.52
N ASP A 405 -5.98 11.68 9.10
CA ASP A 405 -5.93 10.55 8.18
C ASP A 405 -5.52 10.99 6.77
N ILE A 406 -6.11 12.09 6.29
CA ILE A 406 -5.71 12.72 5.02
C ILE A 406 -4.23 13.08 5.06
N LYS A 407 -3.77 13.80 6.09
CA LYS A 407 -2.36 14.21 6.22
C LYS A 407 -1.44 13.00 6.23
N ARG A 408 -1.81 11.94 6.94
CA ARG A 408 -1.02 10.72 7.04
C ARG A 408 -0.91 9.99 5.70
N CYS A 409 -2.04 9.81 5.00
CA CYS A 409 -2.06 9.23 3.66
C CYS A 409 -1.25 10.07 2.66
N LEU A 410 -1.42 11.40 2.63
CA LEU A 410 -0.73 12.25 1.68
C LEU A 410 0.77 12.42 2.00
N THR A 411 1.15 12.44 3.29
CA THR A 411 2.57 12.35 3.70
C THR A 411 3.19 11.11 3.12
N TRP A 412 2.50 9.98 3.24
CA TRP A 412 2.97 8.72 2.71
C TRP A 412 3.17 8.76 1.18
N VAL A 413 2.17 9.23 0.44
CA VAL A 413 2.24 9.33 -1.02
C VAL A 413 3.42 10.21 -1.43
N LYS A 414 3.57 11.39 -0.81
CA LYS A 414 4.69 12.30 -1.05
C LYS A 414 6.05 11.64 -0.79
N ASP A 415 6.19 10.93 0.34
CA ASP A 415 7.42 10.25 0.72
C ASP A 415 7.79 9.10 -0.23
N GLN A 416 6.79 8.36 -0.76
CA GLN A 416 7.05 7.33 -1.77
C GLN A 416 7.51 7.94 -3.09
N ARG A 417 6.90 9.05 -3.50
CA ARG A 417 7.25 9.74 -4.74
C ARG A 417 8.59 10.47 -4.67
N GLY A 418 9.01 10.87 -3.47
CA GLY A 418 10.13 11.79 -3.29
C GLY A 418 9.82 13.23 -3.75
N LYS A 419 8.56 13.52 -4.11
CA LYS A 419 8.07 14.85 -4.50
C LYS A 419 6.58 15.00 -4.14
N SER A 420 6.10 16.25 -4.09
CA SER A 420 4.68 16.56 -3.89
C SER A 420 3.80 15.91 -4.96
N ILE A 421 2.53 15.65 -4.63
CA ILE A 421 1.48 15.29 -5.58
C ILE A 421 1.32 16.43 -6.59
N ASP A 422 1.18 16.14 -7.88
CA ASP A 422 1.20 17.22 -8.87
C ASP A 422 -0.13 18.00 -8.82
N LEU A 423 -1.26 17.30 -8.68
CA LEU A 423 -2.59 17.90 -8.50
C LEU A 423 -3.46 17.07 -7.55
N LEU A 424 -4.08 17.74 -6.59
CA LEU A 424 -5.25 17.23 -5.88
C LEU A 424 -6.50 17.85 -6.46
N ASP A 425 -7.41 17.04 -6.99
CA ASP A 425 -8.69 17.51 -7.50
C ASP A 425 -9.83 17.12 -6.55
N PHE A 426 -10.32 18.13 -5.85
CA PHE A 426 -11.49 18.11 -4.97
C PHE A 426 -12.55 19.11 -5.44
N SER A 427 -12.55 19.48 -6.72
CA SER A 427 -13.54 20.37 -7.31
C SER A 427 -14.97 19.87 -7.14
N THR A 428 -15.16 18.56 -7.04
CA THR A 428 -16.46 17.89 -6.86
C THR A 428 -16.91 17.82 -5.41
N ASN A 429 -16.02 18.13 -4.45
CA ASN A 429 -16.31 18.07 -3.02
C ASN A 429 -16.72 19.47 -2.51
N CYS A 430 -17.85 19.53 -1.82
CA CYS A 430 -18.34 20.77 -1.19
C CYS A 430 -17.32 21.34 -0.20
N ASN A 431 -17.09 22.66 -0.24
CA ASN A 431 -16.27 23.37 0.74
C ASN A 431 -14.81 22.84 0.90
N SER A 432 -14.28 22.16 -0.12
CA SER A 432 -12.91 21.64 -0.13
C SER A 432 -11.86 22.76 -0.22
N GLY A 433 -12.24 23.96 -0.66
CA GLY A 433 -11.38 25.15 -0.74
C GLY A 433 -11.35 26.01 0.54
N SER A 434 -11.94 25.55 1.64
CA SER A 434 -11.83 26.24 2.93
C SER A 434 -10.39 26.34 3.43
N LEU A 435 -10.07 27.35 4.25
CA LEU A 435 -8.76 27.49 4.89
C LEU A 435 -8.33 26.20 5.62
N PHE A 436 -9.27 25.56 6.31
CA PHE A 436 -9.03 24.33 7.07
C PHE A 436 -8.51 23.22 6.16
N ASN A 437 -9.20 23.02 5.04
CA ASN A 437 -8.89 21.99 4.06
C ASN A 437 -7.60 22.31 3.32
N ILE A 438 -7.43 23.55 2.84
CA ILE A 438 -6.19 23.99 2.19
C ILE A 438 -4.98 23.79 3.11
N GLN A 439 -5.08 24.18 4.39
CA GLN A 439 -3.99 24.00 5.34
C GLN A 439 -3.61 22.52 5.54
N ALA A 440 -4.58 21.62 5.42
CA ALA A 440 -4.35 20.18 5.50
C ALA A 440 -3.70 19.59 4.24
N LEU A 441 -3.89 20.21 3.07
CA LEU A 441 -3.54 19.63 1.77
C LEU A 441 -2.32 20.26 1.11
N ALA A 442 -2.19 21.59 1.22
CA ALA A 442 -1.15 22.36 0.54
C ALA A 442 0.29 21.85 0.77
N PRO A 443 0.67 21.30 1.94
CA PRO A 443 2.01 20.74 2.12
C PRO A 443 2.34 19.53 1.25
N TYR A 444 1.33 18.88 0.67
CA TYR A 444 1.48 17.58 -0.01
C TYR A 444 1.25 17.64 -1.52
N THR A 445 0.79 18.78 -2.05
CA THR A 445 0.49 18.95 -3.47
C THR A 445 1.09 20.24 -4.01
N ASP A 446 1.43 20.26 -5.30
CA ASP A 446 1.84 21.48 -6.00
C ASP A 446 0.61 22.34 -6.34
N TYR A 447 -0.45 21.70 -6.85
CA TYR A 447 -1.71 22.36 -7.15
C TYR A 447 -2.88 21.70 -6.44
N LEU A 448 -3.88 22.52 -6.08
CA LEU A 448 -5.15 22.06 -5.53
C LEU A 448 -6.29 22.68 -6.36
N LEU A 449 -7.14 21.83 -6.93
CA LEU A 449 -8.39 22.24 -7.56
C LEU A 449 -9.54 21.96 -6.58
N ALA A 450 -10.23 22.98 -6.10
CA ALA A 450 -11.20 22.83 -5.02
C ALA A 450 -12.39 23.80 -5.16
N SER A 451 -13.51 23.45 -4.52
CA SER A 451 -14.72 24.28 -4.47
C SER A 451 -14.86 24.93 -3.10
N ASP A 452 -15.15 26.23 -3.07
CA ASP A 452 -15.42 26.98 -1.83
C ASP A 452 -16.91 26.90 -1.43
N LEU A 453 -17.77 26.37 -2.30
CA LEU A 453 -19.22 26.32 -2.11
C LEU A 453 -19.75 24.88 -2.09
N THR A 454 -20.96 24.72 -1.56
CA THR A 454 -21.76 23.52 -1.78
C THR A 454 -22.08 23.37 -3.25
N ARG A 455 -21.86 22.16 -3.77
CA ARG A 455 -21.92 21.85 -5.19
C ARG A 455 -22.89 20.70 -5.42
N TYR A 456 -23.66 20.79 -6.51
CA TYR A 456 -24.32 19.62 -7.07
C TYR A 456 -23.31 18.82 -7.91
N PRO A 457 -23.17 17.50 -7.74
CA PRO A 457 -22.19 16.71 -8.47
C PRO A 457 -22.45 16.83 -9.98
N THR A 458 -21.58 17.54 -10.70
CA THR A 458 -21.57 17.53 -12.15
C THR A 458 -20.42 16.64 -12.60
N ASN A 459 -20.73 15.48 -13.17
CA ASN A 459 -19.75 14.46 -13.54
C ASN A 459 -19.03 14.78 -14.86
N THR A 460 -18.53 16.00 -15.08
CA THR A 460 -17.81 16.32 -16.34
C THR A 460 -16.36 15.87 -16.35
N ASP A 461 -16.14 14.72 -15.71
CA ASP A 461 -14.90 13.99 -15.46
C ASP A 461 -14.17 13.53 -16.75
N ASP A 462 -14.25 14.25 -17.85
CA ASP A 462 -13.61 13.94 -19.13
C ASP A 462 -12.10 14.25 -19.11
N TYR A 463 -11.38 13.49 -18.28
CA TYR A 463 -9.93 13.53 -18.17
C TYR A 463 -9.17 13.30 -19.47
N SER A 464 -9.83 12.69 -20.46
CA SER A 464 -9.23 12.38 -21.74
C SER A 464 -8.80 13.62 -22.50
N THR A 465 -9.57 14.69 -22.37
CA THR A 465 -9.31 15.96 -23.03
C THR A 465 -8.21 16.77 -22.34
N TYR A 466 -7.99 16.56 -21.03
CA TYR A 466 -7.06 17.37 -20.26
C TYR A 466 -5.65 16.77 -20.21
N PHE A 467 -5.55 15.46 -20.01
CA PHE A 467 -4.28 14.76 -19.82
C PHE A 467 -3.75 14.09 -21.11
N SER A 468 -4.34 14.39 -22.28
CA SER A 468 -3.88 13.92 -23.59
C SER A 468 -2.64 14.63 -24.12
N ASP A 469 -2.37 15.84 -23.64
CA ASP A 469 -1.25 16.65 -24.12
C ASP A 469 -0.13 16.69 -23.07
N LYS A 470 0.94 15.93 -23.32
CA LYS A 470 2.11 15.84 -22.42
C LYS A 470 2.93 17.13 -22.35
N THR A 471 2.67 18.12 -23.22
CA THR A 471 3.38 19.41 -23.20
C THR A 471 2.75 20.42 -22.24
N LYS A 472 1.50 20.19 -21.82
CA LYS A 472 0.79 21.09 -20.89
C LYS A 472 1.34 20.97 -19.48
N THR A 473 1.48 22.12 -18.83
CA THR A 473 1.74 22.22 -17.40
C THR A 473 0.51 21.80 -16.60
N VAL A 474 0.71 21.40 -15.35
CA VAL A 474 -0.40 21.05 -14.44
C VAL A 474 -1.39 22.20 -14.26
N SER A 475 -0.89 23.44 -14.24
CA SER A 475 -1.74 24.64 -14.14
C SER A 475 -2.65 24.79 -15.37
N GLU A 476 -2.14 24.56 -16.57
CA GLU A 476 -2.94 24.59 -17.81
C GLU A 476 -3.99 23.46 -17.82
N ILE A 477 -3.60 22.26 -17.39
CA ILE A 477 -4.52 21.12 -17.26
C ILE A 477 -5.66 21.48 -16.30
N GLY A 478 -5.35 21.90 -15.06
CA GLY A 478 -6.35 22.30 -14.07
C GLY A 478 -7.23 23.45 -14.55
N GLY A 479 -6.64 24.42 -15.25
CA GLY A 479 -7.39 25.53 -15.83
C GLY A 479 -8.37 25.11 -16.94
N ASN A 480 -8.00 24.14 -17.78
CA ASN A 480 -8.89 23.60 -18.80
C ASN A 480 -10.04 22.79 -18.19
N MET A 481 -9.77 22.03 -17.12
CA MET A 481 -10.81 21.34 -16.35
C MET A 481 -11.86 22.31 -15.83
N MET A 482 -11.43 23.45 -15.28
CA MET A 482 -12.35 24.49 -14.78
C MET A 482 -13.25 25.09 -15.86
N VAL A 483 -12.71 25.33 -17.06
CA VAL A 483 -13.50 25.89 -18.18
C VAL A 483 -14.59 24.93 -18.61
N LYS A 484 -14.27 23.65 -18.73
CA LYS A 484 -15.25 22.62 -19.11
C LYS A 484 -16.33 22.42 -18.07
N GLU A 485 -15.97 22.43 -16.79
CA GLU A 485 -16.94 22.39 -15.70
C GLU A 485 -17.87 23.60 -15.74
N LEU A 486 -17.35 24.79 -16.05
CA LEU A 486 -18.16 25.99 -16.23
C LEU A 486 -19.08 25.90 -17.47
N GLU A 487 -18.58 25.39 -18.60
CA GLU A 487 -19.38 25.14 -19.81
C GLU A 487 -20.54 24.20 -19.51
N TYR A 488 -20.28 23.11 -18.79
CA TYR A 488 -21.33 22.17 -18.39
C TYR A 488 -22.34 22.79 -17.44
N ALA A 489 -21.87 23.50 -16.41
CA ALA A 489 -22.75 24.15 -15.44
C ALA A 489 -23.68 25.16 -16.11
N ARG A 490 -23.22 25.85 -17.17
CA ARG A 490 -24.05 26.77 -17.97
C ARG A 490 -25.08 26.05 -18.84
N ASN A 491 -24.75 24.87 -19.35
CA ASN A 491 -25.60 24.13 -20.28
C ASN A 491 -26.51 23.08 -19.61
N CYS A 492 -26.28 22.78 -18.34
CA CYS A 492 -27.05 21.81 -17.58
C CYS A 492 -28.38 22.43 -17.10
N PRO A 493 -29.56 21.96 -17.58
CA PRO A 493 -30.85 22.60 -17.32
C PRO A 493 -31.21 22.69 -15.82
N VAL A 494 -30.86 21.64 -15.06
CA VAL A 494 -31.04 21.57 -13.60
C VAL A 494 -29.93 22.29 -12.83
N CYS A 495 -28.80 22.63 -13.47
CA CYS A 495 -27.68 23.28 -12.81
C CYS A 495 -27.83 24.81 -12.70
N SER A 496 -28.81 25.40 -13.39
CA SER A 496 -29.07 26.84 -13.40
C SER A 496 -29.41 27.42 -12.01
N THR A 497 -29.88 26.58 -11.09
CA THR A 497 -30.14 26.94 -9.68
C THR A 497 -28.92 26.78 -8.78
N PHE A 498 -27.86 26.08 -9.23
CA PHE A 498 -26.70 25.76 -8.41
C PHE A 498 -25.54 26.71 -8.67
N ARG A 499 -24.94 27.18 -7.57
CA ARG A 499 -23.80 28.09 -7.59
C ARG A 499 -22.52 27.27 -7.72
N LEU A 500 -21.77 27.49 -8.79
CA LEU A 500 -20.45 26.90 -9.00
C LEU A 500 -19.37 27.94 -8.69
N GLN A 501 -18.44 27.59 -7.81
CA GLN A 501 -17.19 28.30 -7.62
C GLN A 501 -16.07 27.28 -7.49
N ILE A 502 -15.21 27.21 -8.50
CA ILE A 502 -14.01 26.37 -8.47
C ILE A 502 -12.79 27.29 -8.51
N THR A 503 -11.81 26.98 -7.69
CA THR A 503 -10.54 27.71 -7.63
C THR A 503 -9.39 26.72 -7.82
N LEU A 504 -8.42 27.09 -8.65
CA LEU A 504 -7.13 26.41 -8.78
C LEU A 504 -6.11 27.18 -7.95
N PHE A 505 -5.50 26.49 -7.00
CA PHE A 505 -4.54 27.03 -6.06
C PHE A 505 -3.11 26.54 -6.38
N ASP A 506 -2.13 27.43 -6.37
CA ASP A 506 -0.69 27.10 -6.32
C ASP A 506 -0.27 26.98 -4.85
N CYS A 507 -0.21 25.74 -4.37
CA CYS A 507 0.02 25.44 -2.95
C CYS A 507 1.41 25.85 -2.44
N LYS A 508 2.37 26.14 -3.32
CA LYS A 508 3.69 26.67 -2.93
C LYS A 508 3.57 28.05 -2.30
N GLN A 509 2.61 28.86 -2.77
CA GLN A 509 2.38 30.23 -2.28
C GLN A 509 1.61 30.27 -0.95
N PHE A 510 0.99 29.15 -0.54
CA PHE A 510 0.14 29.13 0.65
C PHE A 510 0.90 29.41 1.95
N SER A 511 2.17 29.00 2.03
CA SER A 511 3.00 29.19 3.22
C SER A 511 3.16 30.68 3.60
N THR A 512 3.31 31.55 2.60
CA THR A 512 3.37 33.01 2.77
C THR A 512 2.07 33.55 3.38
N ILE A 513 0.91 33.08 2.91
CA ILE A 513 -0.39 33.47 3.49
C ILE A 513 -0.48 32.97 4.93
N LEU A 514 -0.18 31.70 5.16
CA LEU A 514 -0.30 31.05 6.45
C LEU A 514 0.53 31.75 7.53
N GLN A 515 1.78 32.12 7.22
CA GLN A 515 2.67 32.84 8.16
C GLN A 515 2.08 34.17 8.63
N ASN A 516 1.40 34.92 7.76
CA ASN A 516 0.81 36.22 8.07
C ASN A 516 -0.49 36.14 8.90
N ILE A 517 -1.10 34.96 9.01
CA ILE A 517 -2.37 34.75 9.72
C ILE A 517 -2.25 33.83 10.94
N GLY A 518 -1.03 33.61 11.43
CA GLY A 518 -0.75 32.83 12.65
C GLY A 518 0.03 31.53 12.43
N GLY A 519 0.57 31.30 11.23
CA GLY A 519 1.41 30.15 10.91
C GLY A 519 0.70 28.82 11.12
N THR A 520 1.36 27.87 11.78
CA THR A 520 0.76 26.57 12.13
C THR A 520 -0.51 26.70 12.99
N ASN A 521 -0.66 27.81 13.72
CA ASN A 521 -1.82 28.10 14.57
C ASN A 521 -2.93 28.91 13.86
N ALA A 522 -2.80 29.17 12.54
CA ALA A 522 -3.71 30.04 11.80
C ALA A 522 -5.20 29.68 12.00
N LEU A 523 -5.53 28.39 11.98
CA LEU A 523 -6.90 27.92 12.23
C LEU A 523 -7.44 28.37 13.59
N ALA A 524 -6.66 28.17 14.66
CA ALA A 524 -7.07 28.53 16.01
C ALA A 524 -7.22 30.06 16.16
N VAL A 525 -6.30 30.82 15.54
CA VAL A 525 -6.34 32.28 15.51
C VAL A 525 -7.58 32.78 14.75
N CYS A 526 -7.86 32.22 13.57
CA CYS A 526 -9.03 32.55 12.77
C CYS A 526 -10.33 32.24 13.52
N LYS A 527 -10.45 31.05 14.12
CA LYS A 527 -11.63 30.67 14.93
C LYS A 527 -11.87 31.65 16.08
N LYS A 528 -10.82 32.01 16.83
CA LYS A 528 -10.92 32.98 17.93
C LYS A 528 -11.41 34.35 17.46
N LYS A 529 -10.89 34.84 16.32
CA LYS A 529 -11.30 36.13 15.75
C LYS A 529 -12.72 36.10 15.17
N LEU A 530 -13.07 35.03 14.46
CA LEU A 530 -14.41 34.83 13.89
C LEU A 530 -15.51 34.80 14.96
N ALA A 531 -15.23 34.24 16.14
CA ALA A 531 -16.16 34.25 17.27
C ALA A 531 -16.55 35.67 17.73
N THR A 532 -15.71 36.66 17.42
CA THR A 532 -15.95 38.09 17.71
C THR A 532 -16.40 38.89 16.49
N THR A 533 -16.63 38.26 15.34
CA THR A 533 -16.99 38.94 14.08
C THR A 533 -18.10 38.17 13.34
N PRO A 534 -19.33 38.15 13.88
CA PRO A 534 -20.43 37.31 13.36
C PRO A 534 -20.91 37.68 11.95
N THR A 535 -20.58 38.87 11.45
CA THR A 535 -20.95 39.36 10.11
C THR A 535 -20.21 38.68 8.95
N LEU A 536 -19.17 37.88 9.26
CA LEU A 536 -18.36 37.19 8.24
C LEU A 536 -18.90 35.83 7.81
N TYR A 537 -20.06 35.44 8.33
CA TYR A 537 -20.67 34.16 8.00
C TYR A 537 -21.81 34.31 7.00
N TYR A 538 -21.84 33.47 5.97
CA TYR A 538 -23.02 33.19 5.15
C TYR A 538 -23.66 31.87 5.60
N THR A 539 -24.97 31.74 5.38
CA THR A 539 -25.69 30.48 5.66
C THR A 539 -25.75 29.63 4.41
N ASP A 540 -25.29 28.39 4.55
CA ASP A 540 -25.50 27.31 3.58
C ASP A 540 -26.18 26.17 4.33
N ASP A 541 -27.42 25.83 3.98
CA ASP A 541 -28.22 24.79 4.64
C ASP A 541 -28.18 24.82 6.19
N ASN A 542 -28.47 25.98 6.79
CA ASN A 542 -28.43 26.25 8.24
C ASN A 542 -27.05 26.21 8.91
N LYS A 543 -25.95 26.09 8.17
CA LYS A 543 -24.58 26.17 8.72
C LYS A 543 -23.93 27.50 8.35
N LEU A 544 -23.31 28.15 9.34
CA LEU A 544 -22.53 29.37 9.16
C LEU A 544 -21.17 29.03 8.53
N GLN A 545 -20.89 29.59 7.36
CA GLN A 545 -19.63 29.43 6.64
C GLN A 545 -18.97 30.78 6.37
N SER A 546 -17.65 30.84 6.39
CA SER A 546 -16.87 32.07 6.18
C SER A 546 -15.98 31.86 4.96
N ASP A 547 -16.10 32.76 3.98
CA ASP A 547 -15.29 32.71 2.76
C ASP A 547 -13.87 33.19 3.09
N PHE A 548 -12.87 32.38 2.74
CA PHE A 548 -11.48 32.62 3.15
C PHE A 548 -10.93 33.93 2.56
N LYS A 549 -11.22 34.24 1.29
CA LYS A 549 -10.72 35.43 0.59
C LYS A 549 -11.25 36.73 1.21
N THR A 550 -12.52 36.76 1.55
CA THR A 550 -13.19 37.95 2.10
C THR A 550 -12.96 38.09 3.60
N SER A 551 -12.83 36.98 4.33
CA SER A 551 -12.73 37.01 5.79
C SER A 551 -11.34 37.40 6.28
N ILE A 552 -10.27 37.00 5.59
CA ILE A 552 -8.90 37.29 6.06
C ILE A 552 -8.58 38.78 6.18
N PRO A 553 -8.87 39.65 5.19
CA PRO A 553 -8.64 41.08 5.34
C PRO A 553 -9.35 41.70 6.55
N VAL A 554 -10.53 41.20 6.91
CA VAL A 554 -11.31 41.68 8.07
C VAL A 554 -10.74 41.15 9.38
N LEU A 555 -10.37 39.87 9.43
CA LEU A 555 -9.79 39.23 10.62
C LEU A 555 -8.36 39.73 10.89
N PHE A 556 -7.62 40.08 9.84
CA PHE A 556 -6.20 40.47 9.87
C PHE A 556 -5.98 41.78 9.10
N PRO A 557 -6.50 42.92 9.57
CA PRO A 557 -6.39 44.19 8.86
C PRO A 557 -4.93 44.67 8.70
N ALA A 558 -4.01 44.19 9.55
CA ALA A 558 -2.58 44.47 9.43
C ALA A 558 -1.91 43.72 8.25
N TYR A 559 -2.56 42.70 7.69
CA TYR A 559 -2.02 41.93 6.56
C TYR A 559 -2.36 42.60 5.22
N THR A 560 -1.78 43.77 4.99
CA THR A 560 -2.08 44.64 3.83
C THR A 560 -1.72 44.00 2.48
N LEU A 561 -0.79 43.04 2.45
CA LEU A 561 -0.38 42.31 1.25
C LEU A 561 -1.28 41.12 0.90
N PHE A 562 -2.35 40.85 1.67
CA PHE A 562 -3.19 39.67 1.46
C PHE A 562 -3.70 39.55 0.02
N GLN A 563 -4.18 40.64 -0.60
CA GLN A 563 -4.71 40.58 -1.97
C GLN A 563 -3.66 40.16 -3.00
N GLN A 564 -2.43 40.65 -2.86
CA GLN A 564 -1.32 40.28 -3.74
C GLN A 564 -0.92 38.80 -3.55
N HIS A 565 -0.77 38.37 -2.30
CA HIS A 565 -0.44 36.98 -2.00
C HIS A 565 -1.58 36.03 -2.40
N TRP A 566 -2.84 36.45 -2.22
CA TRP A 566 -4.01 35.72 -2.66
C TRP A 566 -4.04 35.55 -4.18
N ALA A 567 -3.74 36.59 -4.95
CA ALA A 567 -3.67 36.50 -6.42
C ALA A 567 -2.57 35.55 -6.91
N SER A 568 -1.47 35.44 -6.15
CA SER A 568 -0.39 34.48 -6.45
C SER A 568 -0.77 33.05 -6.06
N PHE A 569 -1.60 32.90 -5.03
CA PHE A 569 -2.06 31.61 -4.51
C PHE A 569 -3.26 31.06 -5.31
N ALA A 570 -4.34 31.82 -5.46
CA ALA A 570 -5.55 31.44 -6.21
C ALA A 570 -5.42 31.86 -7.69
N ILE A 571 -4.57 31.16 -8.42
CA ILE A 571 -4.12 31.53 -9.77
C ILE A 571 -5.22 31.50 -10.83
N ARG A 572 -6.32 30.77 -10.58
CA ARG A 572 -7.50 30.80 -11.46
C ARG A 572 -8.76 30.54 -10.64
N GLN A 573 -9.84 31.20 -11.02
CA GLN A 573 -11.17 31.01 -10.43
C GLN A 573 -12.21 31.03 -11.53
N VAL A 574 -13.16 30.09 -11.51
CA VAL A 574 -14.35 30.11 -12.37
C VAL A 574 -15.59 30.18 -11.51
N ASN A 575 -16.57 30.94 -12.00
CA ASN A 575 -17.84 31.14 -11.32
C ASN A 575 -18.97 31.20 -12.37
N ASN A 576 -20.09 30.50 -12.12
CA ASN A 576 -21.28 30.57 -12.97
C ASN A 576 -22.31 31.61 -12.51
N ARG A 577 -22.00 32.42 -11.48
CA ARG A 577 -22.78 33.60 -11.10
C ARG A 577 -22.80 34.58 -12.27
N THR A 578 -23.89 34.61 -13.03
CA THR A 578 -24.28 35.83 -13.74
C THR A 578 -24.60 36.88 -12.67
N ILE A 579 -23.80 37.94 -12.63
CA ILE A 579 -23.86 39.11 -11.73
C ILE A 579 -23.22 38.86 -10.36
N LEU A 580 -21.98 39.33 -10.21
CA LEU A 580 -21.39 40.05 -9.07
C LEU A 580 -19.94 40.39 -9.47
N ASP A 581 -19.68 41.67 -9.73
CA ASP A 581 -18.31 42.18 -9.87
C ASP A 581 -17.82 42.57 -8.47
N TRP A 582 -16.96 41.71 -7.90
CA TRP A 582 -16.51 41.82 -6.52
C TRP A 582 -15.72 43.11 -6.22
N ARG A 583 -15.32 43.88 -7.25
CA ARG A 583 -14.69 45.19 -7.08
C ARG A 583 -15.69 46.30 -6.77
N THR A 584 -16.98 46.13 -7.04
CA THR A 584 -18.02 47.16 -6.80
C THR A 584 -18.94 46.87 -5.60
N ASP A 585 -19.05 45.61 -5.18
CA ASP A 585 -20.08 45.21 -4.19
C ASP A 585 -19.58 45.12 -2.73
N LEU A 586 -18.28 45.38 -2.48
CA LEU A 586 -17.69 45.38 -1.13
C LEU A 586 -18.07 46.62 -0.29
N SER A 587 -18.39 47.75 -0.92
CA SER A 587 -18.68 49.01 -0.19
C SER A 587 -20.11 49.10 0.34
N GLN A 588 -21.00 48.17 0.00
CA GLN A 588 -22.42 48.26 0.35
C GLN A 588 -22.83 47.43 1.57
N GLY A 589 -21.92 46.66 2.17
CA GLY A 589 -22.24 45.74 3.25
C GLY A 589 -23.14 44.62 2.73
N MET A 590 -22.60 43.40 2.62
CA MET A 590 -23.40 42.26 2.21
C MET A 590 -24.54 42.02 3.23
N ILE A 591 -25.76 42.38 2.85
CA ILE A 591 -26.99 41.85 3.43
C ILE A 591 -27.43 40.71 2.51
N LEU A 592 -27.37 39.47 3.02
CA LEU A 592 -27.93 38.31 2.34
C LEU A 592 -29.45 38.33 2.53
N ASP A 593 -30.18 38.64 1.46
CA ASP A 593 -31.63 38.48 1.42
C ASP A 593 -31.97 36.99 1.22
N ARG A 594 -32.79 36.46 2.13
CA ARG A 594 -33.45 35.14 2.02
C ARG A 594 -34.76 35.36 1.31
N GLN A 595 -34.94 34.80 0.12
CA GLN A 595 -36.26 34.29 -0.26
C GLN A 595 -36.14 32.91 -0.93
N ASN A 596 -36.67 31.94 -0.18
CA ASN A 596 -36.75 30.48 -0.35
C ASN A 596 -35.53 29.68 0.09
#